data_AF-A0A1I2SYS0-F1
#
_entry.id   AF-A0A1I2SYS0-F1
#
_cell.length_a   1.000
_cell.length_b   1.000
_cell.length_c   1.000
_cell.angle_alpha   90.00
_cell.angle_beta   90.00
_cell.angle_gamma   90.00
#
_symmetry.space_group_name_H-M   'P 1'
#
loop_
_entity.id
_entity.type
_entity.pdbx_description
1 polymer ?
#
loop_
_entity_poly.entity_id
_entity_poly.type
_entity_poly.pdbx_seq_one_letter_code
_entity_poly.pdbx_strand_id
1 'polypeptide(L)'
;MDKDKQLELDIADTIIDRPKGFSVGRRHFYLYPVTLGKMHLQQRVTESLDLNKELLQVSPYAEALRLVETKKEECCLLLAYHTLQTKKEVLSNRTVTIRKNIFLREMDNEDIATLILACLTNDKTTLFIQHFGIDKEIERMSEIAKAKESKNTFSFGGKSIYGTLIDAACERYKWTFDYVLWEISYTNLMLLMKDKVTSLYLTDEEMKKIHINNISEFVDGNSKAAVMNAIQGMSWK
;
A
#
# COMPACT_ATOMS: atom_id res chain seq x y z
N MET A 1 -14.04 -16.67 -13.62
CA MET A 1 -12.58 -16.46 -13.58
C MET A 1 -12.12 -16.91 -12.21
N ASP A 2 -11.03 -17.68 -12.15
CA ASP A 2 -10.48 -18.21 -10.91
C ASP A 2 -10.01 -17.06 -10.00
N LYS A 3 -10.32 -17.11 -8.69
CA LYS A 3 -10.05 -16.00 -7.76
C LYS A 3 -8.56 -15.70 -7.67
N ASP A 4 -7.73 -16.73 -7.70
CA ASP A 4 -6.27 -16.60 -7.62
C ASP A 4 -5.71 -15.98 -8.90
N LYS A 5 -6.24 -16.36 -10.07
CA LYS A 5 -5.85 -15.72 -11.34
C LYS A 5 -6.23 -14.24 -11.41
N GLN A 6 -7.37 -13.86 -10.83
CA GLN A 6 -7.76 -12.45 -10.76
C GLN A 6 -6.81 -11.66 -9.84
N LEU A 7 -6.41 -12.26 -8.72
CA LEU A 7 -5.46 -11.64 -7.80
C LEU A 7 -4.09 -11.41 -8.44
N GLU A 8 -3.58 -12.39 -9.20
CA GLU A 8 -2.33 -12.26 -9.95
C GLU A 8 -2.37 -11.12 -10.98
N LEU A 9 -3.48 -10.98 -11.70
CA LEU A 9 -3.68 -9.86 -12.63
C LEU A 9 -3.75 -8.51 -11.90
N ASP A 10 -4.42 -8.47 -10.75
CA ASP A 10 -4.48 -7.26 -9.91
C ASP A 10 -3.10 -6.86 -9.37
N ILE A 11 -2.25 -7.83 -9.02
CA ILE A 11 -0.86 -7.61 -8.61
C ILE A 11 -0.06 -7.02 -9.77
N ALA A 12 -0.15 -7.64 -10.96
CA ALA A 12 0.56 -7.14 -12.14
C ALA A 12 0.15 -5.70 -12.49
N ASP A 13 -1.15 -5.39 -12.44
CA ASP A 13 -1.67 -4.05 -12.67
C ASP A 13 -1.17 -3.04 -11.63
N THR A 14 -1.05 -3.47 -10.37
CA THR A 14 -0.52 -2.63 -9.27
C THR A 14 0.95 -2.32 -9.48
N ILE A 15 1.78 -3.31 -9.83
CA ILE A 15 3.23 -3.12 -10.03
C ILE A 15 3.53 -2.08 -11.11
N ILE A 16 2.75 -2.09 -12.20
CA ILE A 16 2.95 -1.16 -13.32
C ILE A 16 2.16 0.15 -13.16
N ASP A 17 1.50 0.35 -12.03
CA ASP A 17 0.60 1.48 -11.77
C ASP A 17 -0.44 1.70 -12.88
N ARG A 18 -1.05 0.60 -13.37
CA ARG A 18 -2.00 0.64 -14.49
C ARG A 18 -3.21 1.52 -14.14
N PRO A 19 -3.45 2.62 -14.87
CA PRO A 19 -4.62 3.45 -14.63
C PRO A 19 -5.89 2.80 -15.20
N LYS A 20 -7.04 3.09 -14.59
CA LYS A 20 -8.35 2.64 -15.09
C LYS A 20 -8.97 3.71 -15.99
N GLY A 21 -9.13 3.42 -17.28
CA GLY A 21 -9.70 4.35 -18.26
C GLY A 21 -11.23 4.42 -18.19
N PHE A 22 -11.79 5.61 -18.40
CA PHE A 22 -13.23 5.83 -18.55
C PHE A 22 -13.49 7.04 -19.44
N SER A 23 -14.71 7.18 -19.97
CA SER A 23 -15.07 8.28 -20.86
C SER A 23 -16.18 9.12 -20.25
N VAL A 24 -16.09 10.43 -20.43
CA VAL A 24 -17.14 11.39 -20.05
C VAL A 24 -17.42 12.26 -21.28
N GLY A 25 -18.64 12.15 -21.81
CA GLY A 25 -19.00 12.75 -23.09
C GLY A 25 -18.06 12.28 -24.22
N ARG A 26 -17.30 13.21 -24.80
CA ARG A 26 -16.32 12.93 -25.89
C ARG A 26 -14.88 12.86 -25.40
N ARG A 27 -14.64 12.96 -24.10
CA ARG A 27 -13.30 12.99 -23.50
C ARG A 27 -13.00 11.66 -22.81
N HIS A 28 -11.75 11.25 -22.88
CA HIS A 28 -11.26 10.07 -22.17
C HIS A 28 -10.40 10.49 -20.97
N PHE A 29 -10.61 9.82 -19.85
CA PHE A 29 -9.98 10.08 -18.57
C PHE A 29 -9.46 8.78 -17.99
N TYR A 30 -8.57 8.91 -17.00
CA TYR A 30 -7.95 7.80 -16.31
C TYR A 30 -8.06 8.03 -14.81
N LEU A 31 -8.38 6.99 -14.05
CA LEU A 31 -8.17 6.96 -12.60
C LEU A 31 -6.76 6.42 -12.36
N TYR A 32 -5.87 7.30 -11.92
CA TYR A 32 -4.49 6.94 -11.59
C TYR A 32 -4.40 6.35 -10.17
N PRO A 33 -3.46 5.42 -9.93
CA PRO A 33 -3.10 5.01 -8.59
C PRO A 33 -2.75 6.21 -7.70
N VAL A 34 -3.13 6.13 -6.43
CA VAL A 34 -2.97 7.23 -5.48
C VAL A 34 -1.53 7.24 -4.97
N THR A 35 -0.90 8.41 -5.01
CA THR A 35 0.43 8.64 -4.45
C THR A 35 0.30 9.17 -3.02
N LEU A 36 1.36 9.07 -2.21
CA LEU A 36 1.32 9.55 -0.82
C LEU A 36 0.91 11.03 -0.72
N GLY A 37 1.39 11.87 -1.65
CA GLY A 37 1.02 13.28 -1.73
C GLY A 37 -0.46 13.50 -2.04
N LYS A 38 -1.05 12.70 -2.94
CA LYS A 38 -2.49 12.74 -3.23
C LYS A 38 -3.33 12.31 -2.05
N MET A 39 -2.92 11.28 -1.30
CA MET A 39 -3.64 10.84 -0.10
C MET A 39 -3.79 11.99 0.90
N HIS A 40 -2.71 12.69 1.22
CA HIS A 40 -2.76 13.81 2.15
C HIS A 40 -3.56 15.01 1.62
N LEU A 41 -3.54 15.26 0.31
CA LEU A 41 -4.34 16.31 -0.31
C LEU A 41 -5.84 15.98 -0.24
N GLN A 42 -6.19 14.72 -0.49
CA GLN A 42 -7.56 14.22 -0.52
C GLN A 42 -8.15 14.06 0.88
N GLN A 43 -7.33 13.90 1.92
CA GLN A 43 -7.75 13.65 3.29
C GLN A 43 -8.88 14.60 3.75
N ARG A 44 -8.75 15.90 3.52
CA ARG A 44 -9.78 16.89 3.90
C ARG A 44 -11.09 16.69 3.14
N VAL A 45 -11.00 16.33 1.86
CA VAL A 45 -12.18 16.06 1.02
C VAL A 45 -12.87 14.78 1.51
N THR A 46 -12.11 13.72 1.77
CA THR A 46 -12.62 12.46 2.28
C THR A 46 -13.26 12.61 3.67
N GLU A 47 -12.67 13.40 4.57
CA GLU A 47 -13.26 13.73 5.87
C GLU A 47 -14.57 14.51 5.70
N SER A 48 -14.64 15.46 4.76
CA SER A 48 -15.86 16.23 4.50
C SER A 48 -17.00 15.46 3.84
N LEU A 49 -16.70 14.31 3.21
CA LEU A 49 -17.73 13.43 2.63
C LEU A 49 -18.62 12.80 3.70
N ASP A 50 -18.14 12.71 4.94
CA ASP A 50 -18.90 12.14 6.08
C ASP A 50 -19.44 10.73 5.74
N LEU A 51 -18.50 9.82 5.50
CA LEU A 51 -18.78 8.44 5.10
C LEU A 51 -19.56 7.70 6.20
N ASN A 52 -20.72 7.18 5.84
CA ASN A 52 -21.49 6.31 6.71
C ASN A 52 -20.89 4.90 6.67
N LYS A 53 -20.06 4.59 7.67
CA LYS A 53 -19.35 3.31 7.79
C LYS A 53 -20.30 2.10 7.89
N GLU A 54 -21.46 2.27 8.52
CA GLU A 54 -22.44 1.20 8.66
C GLU A 54 -23.08 0.88 7.30
N LEU A 55 -23.50 1.93 6.57
CA LEU A 55 -24.08 1.75 5.23
C LEU A 55 -23.03 1.23 4.23
N LEU A 56 -21.78 1.69 4.34
CA LEU A 56 -20.69 1.21 3.50
C LEU A 56 -20.45 -0.30 3.64
N GLN A 57 -20.63 -0.88 4.84
CA GLN A 57 -20.48 -2.32 5.05
C GLN A 57 -21.66 -3.12 4.46
N VAL A 58 -22.88 -2.59 4.53
CA VAL A 58 -24.08 -3.29 4.07
C VAL A 58 -24.29 -3.13 2.56
N SER A 59 -24.15 -1.91 2.06
CA SER A 59 -24.34 -1.55 0.65
C SER A 59 -23.43 -0.40 0.24
N PRO A 60 -22.20 -0.69 -0.23
CA PRO A 60 -21.25 0.32 -0.67
C PRO A 60 -21.79 1.24 -1.77
N TYR A 61 -22.58 0.68 -2.70
CA TYR A 61 -23.15 1.45 -3.80
C TYR A 61 -24.26 2.41 -3.34
N ALA A 62 -25.08 2.01 -2.37
CA ALA A 62 -26.10 2.90 -1.79
C ALA A 62 -25.45 4.08 -1.04
N GLU A 63 -24.35 3.83 -0.32
CA GLU A 63 -23.57 4.90 0.29
C GLU A 63 -22.98 5.85 -0.76
N ALA A 64 -22.43 5.32 -1.85
CA ALA A 64 -21.90 6.15 -2.94
C ALA A 64 -22.99 7.04 -3.56
N LEU A 65 -24.20 6.53 -3.80
CA LEU A 65 -25.32 7.34 -4.30
C LEU A 65 -25.72 8.44 -3.31
N ARG A 66 -25.84 8.12 -2.01
CA ARG A 66 -26.13 9.12 -0.96
C ARG A 66 -25.10 10.25 -0.95
N LEU A 67 -23.82 9.91 -1.06
CA LEU A 67 -22.74 10.91 -1.12
C LEU A 67 -22.87 11.81 -2.35
N VAL A 68 -23.20 11.25 -3.51
CA VAL A 68 -23.37 12.04 -4.72
C VAL A 68 -24.60 12.94 -4.65
N GLU A 69 -25.68 12.51 -4.01
CA GLU A 69 -26.87 13.35 -3.80
C GLU A 69 -26.61 14.51 -2.84
N THR A 70 -25.85 14.27 -1.77
CA THR A 70 -25.66 15.24 -0.66
C THR A 70 -24.40 16.09 -0.79
N LYS A 71 -23.36 15.57 -1.46
CA LYS A 71 -21.98 16.09 -1.51
C LYS A 71 -21.39 15.94 -2.91
N LYS A 72 -22.19 16.24 -3.95
CA LYS A 72 -21.81 16.07 -5.37
C LYS A 72 -20.50 16.79 -5.72
N GLU A 73 -20.31 18.00 -5.19
CA GLU A 73 -19.13 18.81 -5.47
C GLU A 73 -17.84 18.21 -4.90
N GLU A 74 -17.91 17.72 -3.67
CA GLU A 74 -16.80 17.05 -2.98
C GLU A 74 -16.47 15.73 -3.68
N CYS A 75 -17.48 14.98 -4.13
CA CYS A 75 -17.29 13.79 -4.97
C CYS A 75 -16.54 14.14 -6.26
N CYS A 76 -17.00 15.14 -7.02
CA CYS A 76 -16.34 15.55 -8.24
C CYS A 76 -14.92 16.09 -8.01
N LEU A 77 -14.68 16.73 -6.85
CA LEU A 77 -13.35 17.19 -6.45
C LEU A 77 -12.42 16.01 -6.17
N LEU A 78 -12.91 14.98 -5.46
CA LEU A 78 -12.15 13.76 -5.22
C LEU A 78 -11.79 13.08 -6.56
N LEU A 79 -12.76 12.92 -7.47
CA LEU A 79 -12.52 12.38 -8.82
C LEU A 79 -11.51 13.23 -9.61
N ALA A 80 -11.56 14.55 -9.50
CA ALA A 80 -10.58 15.42 -10.14
C ALA A 80 -9.15 15.06 -9.69
N TYR A 81 -8.91 14.87 -8.39
CA TYR A 81 -7.59 14.47 -7.89
C TYR A 81 -7.15 13.08 -8.35
N HIS A 82 -8.06 12.11 -8.49
CA HIS A 82 -7.73 10.79 -9.02
C HIS A 82 -7.44 10.80 -10.52
N THR A 83 -7.90 11.81 -11.26
CA THR A 83 -7.73 11.89 -12.73
C THR A 83 -6.60 12.80 -13.21
N LEU A 84 -5.90 13.43 -12.28
CA LEU A 84 -4.68 14.18 -12.53
C LEU A 84 -3.49 13.34 -12.10
N GLN A 85 -2.45 13.26 -12.92
CA GLN A 85 -1.35 12.35 -12.68
C GLN A 85 -0.24 13.04 -11.90
N THR A 86 0.23 14.17 -12.44
CA THR A 86 1.47 14.80 -11.99
C THR A 86 1.26 15.75 -10.83
N LYS A 87 2.32 15.95 -10.03
CA LYS A 87 2.35 16.96 -8.96
C LYS A 87 1.88 18.35 -9.44
N LYS A 88 2.37 18.79 -10.60
CA LYS A 88 2.07 20.12 -11.16
C LYS A 88 0.57 20.29 -11.46
N GLU A 89 -0.06 19.26 -11.99
CA GLU A 89 -1.49 19.26 -12.28
C GLU A 89 -2.32 19.26 -11.01
N VAL A 90 -1.99 18.37 -10.07
CA VAL A 90 -2.72 18.15 -8.82
C VAL A 90 -2.67 19.37 -7.90
N LEU A 91 -1.54 20.08 -7.84
CA LEU A 91 -1.38 21.30 -7.04
C LEU A 91 -1.89 22.56 -7.74
N SER A 92 -2.33 22.46 -9.00
CA SER A 92 -2.87 23.60 -9.74
C SER A 92 -4.37 23.75 -9.49
N ASN A 93 -4.75 24.68 -8.61
CA ASN A 93 -6.16 24.99 -8.32
C ASN A 93 -6.99 25.24 -9.58
N ARG A 94 -6.42 25.92 -10.58
CA ARG A 94 -7.08 26.15 -11.87
C ARG A 94 -7.37 24.83 -12.60
N THR A 95 -6.38 23.95 -12.69
CA THR A 95 -6.50 22.65 -13.38
C THR A 95 -7.51 21.75 -12.68
N VAL A 96 -7.41 21.66 -11.35
CA VAL A 96 -8.33 20.90 -10.50
C VAL A 96 -9.76 21.42 -10.65
N THR A 97 -9.97 22.73 -10.60
CA THR A 97 -11.31 23.34 -10.73
C THR A 97 -11.91 23.09 -12.11
N ILE A 98 -11.11 23.22 -13.18
CA ILE A 98 -11.56 22.90 -14.54
C ILE A 98 -12.00 21.44 -14.61
N ARG A 99 -11.19 20.51 -14.10
CA ARG A 99 -11.49 19.07 -14.11
C ARG A 99 -12.76 18.75 -13.30
N LYS A 100 -12.88 19.29 -12.09
CA LYS A 100 -14.08 19.18 -11.24
C LYS A 100 -15.32 19.63 -11.99
N ASN A 101 -15.27 20.79 -12.64
CA ASN A 101 -16.41 21.36 -13.34
C ASN A 101 -16.81 20.58 -14.59
N ILE A 102 -15.88 19.88 -15.25
CA ILE A 102 -16.22 18.95 -16.33
C ILE A 102 -17.11 17.83 -15.78
N PHE A 103 -16.70 17.18 -14.70
CA PHE A 103 -17.46 16.08 -14.10
C PHE A 103 -18.82 16.54 -13.57
N LEU A 104 -18.87 17.70 -12.91
CA LEU A 104 -20.13 18.26 -12.41
C LEU A 104 -21.17 18.50 -13.51
N ARG A 105 -20.74 18.86 -14.71
CA ARG A 105 -21.63 19.24 -15.83
C ARG A 105 -21.96 18.08 -16.76
N GLU A 106 -21.01 17.18 -16.98
CA GLU A 106 -21.08 16.17 -18.03
C GLU A 106 -21.43 14.77 -17.49
N MET A 107 -21.36 14.53 -16.17
CA MET A 107 -21.69 13.23 -15.58
C MET A 107 -23.00 13.24 -14.78
N ASP A 108 -23.74 12.15 -14.89
CA ASP A 108 -24.89 11.87 -14.03
C ASP A 108 -24.45 11.35 -12.66
N ASN A 109 -25.43 11.16 -11.77
CA ASN A 109 -25.13 10.75 -10.39
C ASN A 109 -24.67 9.29 -10.30
N GLU A 110 -25.13 8.42 -11.21
CA GLU A 110 -24.83 6.98 -11.21
C GLU A 110 -23.38 6.73 -11.65
N ASP A 111 -22.92 7.44 -12.68
CA ASP A 111 -21.54 7.42 -13.15
C ASP A 111 -20.59 7.92 -12.05
N ILE A 112 -20.93 9.05 -11.41
CA ILE A 112 -20.13 9.61 -10.32
C ILE A 112 -20.07 8.61 -9.15
N ALA A 113 -21.20 8.00 -8.76
CA ALA A 113 -21.25 7.05 -7.67
C ALA A 113 -20.38 5.82 -7.95
N THR A 114 -20.43 5.30 -9.18
CA THR A 114 -19.60 4.17 -9.62
C THR A 114 -18.11 4.50 -9.55
N LEU A 115 -17.69 5.67 -10.03
CA LEU A 115 -16.28 6.07 -9.97
C LEU A 115 -15.81 6.37 -8.54
N ILE A 116 -16.66 6.99 -7.71
CA ILE A 116 -16.35 7.25 -6.30
C ILE A 116 -16.16 5.94 -5.55
N LEU A 117 -17.06 4.98 -5.77
CA LEU A 117 -16.94 3.66 -5.17
C LEU A 117 -15.61 3.01 -5.58
N ALA A 118 -15.25 3.09 -6.86
CA ALA A 118 -13.97 2.59 -7.35
C ALA A 118 -12.76 3.28 -6.70
N CYS A 119 -12.84 4.58 -6.42
CA CYS A 119 -11.78 5.32 -5.71
C CYS A 119 -11.69 4.94 -4.23
N LEU A 120 -12.82 4.77 -3.54
CA LEU A 120 -12.88 4.46 -2.10
C LEU A 120 -12.54 3.00 -1.80
N THR A 121 -12.80 2.08 -2.74
CA THR A 121 -12.58 0.63 -2.56
C THR A 121 -11.29 0.12 -3.19
N ASN A 122 -10.50 0.99 -3.85
CA ASN A 122 -9.30 0.58 -4.56
C ASN A 122 -8.12 0.22 -3.65
N ASP A 123 -8.21 0.45 -2.34
CA ASP A 123 -7.15 0.09 -1.41
C ASP A 123 -7.14 -1.42 -1.14
N LYS A 124 -6.44 -2.15 -2.01
CA LYS A 124 -6.17 -3.59 -1.87
C LYS A 124 -4.93 -3.87 -1.02
N THR A 125 -4.30 -2.84 -0.44
CA THR A 125 -3.02 -2.98 0.26
C THR A 125 -3.10 -4.01 1.38
N THR A 126 -4.20 -4.04 2.15
CA THR A 126 -4.42 -5.03 3.22
C THR A 126 -4.57 -6.46 2.71
N LEU A 127 -5.29 -6.65 1.59
CA LEU A 127 -5.45 -7.96 0.95
C LEU A 127 -4.09 -8.48 0.44
N PHE A 128 -3.27 -7.60 -0.14
CA PHE A 128 -1.93 -7.94 -0.59
C PHE A 128 -1.01 -8.26 0.58
N ILE A 129 -1.02 -7.45 1.64
CA ILE A 129 -0.23 -7.69 2.86
C ILE A 129 -0.54 -9.07 3.45
N GLN A 130 -1.82 -9.45 3.53
CA GLN A 130 -2.24 -10.76 4.05
C GLN A 130 -1.83 -11.91 3.12
N HIS A 131 -1.98 -11.73 1.81
CA HIS A 131 -1.53 -12.71 0.81
C HIS A 131 -0.02 -12.96 0.91
N PHE A 132 0.76 -11.91 1.13
CA PHE A 132 2.22 -12.00 1.29
C PHE A 132 2.68 -12.36 2.71
N GLY A 133 1.77 -12.48 3.69
CA GLY A 133 2.10 -12.83 5.09
C GLY A 133 2.86 -11.75 5.87
N ILE A 134 2.85 -10.52 5.36
CA ILE A 134 3.64 -9.38 5.87
C ILE A 134 3.10 -8.86 7.21
N ASP A 135 1.81 -9.02 7.47
CA ASP A 135 1.13 -8.67 8.72
C ASP A 135 1.66 -9.46 9.94
N LYS A 136 1.83 -10.77 9.76
CA LYS A 136 2.34 -11.68 10.80
C LYS A 136 3.78 -11.33 11.24
N GLU A 137 4.57 -10.81 10.32
CA GLU A 137 5.97 -10.46 10.58
C GLU A 137 6.11 -9.13 11.34
N ILE A 138 5.23 -8.16 11.04
CA ILE A 138 5.14 -6.89 11.76
C ILE A 138 4.64 -7.10 13.20
N GLU A 139 3.65 -7.97 13.41
CA GLU A 139 3.15 -8.31 14.74
C GLU A 139 4.24 -8.99 15.59
N ARG A 140 4.95 -9.95 15.02
CA ARG A 140 6.06 -10.65 15.69
C ARG A 140 7.18 -9.70 16.09
N MET A 141 7.53 -8.74 15.23
CA MET A 141 8.49 -7.68 15.55
C MET A 141 8.00 -6.77 16.68
N SER A 142 6.69 -6.48 16.74
CA SER A 142 6.07 -5.69 17.81
C SER A 142 6.05 -6.43 19.16
N GLU A 143 5.81 -7.74 19.16
CA GLU A 143 5.83 -8.58 20.36
C GLU A 143 7.22 -8.67 20.98
N ILE A 144 8.26 -8.85 20.16
CA ILE A 144 9.65 -8.87 20.60
C ILE A 144 10.07 -7.51 21.18
N ALA A 145 9.51 -6.40 20.68
CA ALA A 145 9.73 -5.07 21.25
C ALA A 145 9.09 -4.88 22.65
N LYS A 146 7.99 -5.57 22.96
CA LYS A 146 7.29 -5.46 24.26
C LYS A 146 7.94 -6.27 25.38
N ALA A 147 8.69 -7.33 25.05
CA ALA A 147 9.19 -8.32 26.01
C ALA A 147 10.60 -8.04 26.59
N LYS A 148 11.20 -6.87 26.37
CA LYS A 148 12.66 -6.70 26.60
C LYS A 148 13.03 -6.18 27.99
N GLU A 149 13.78 -7.00 28.75
CA GLU A 149 14.60 -6.57 29.89
C GLU A 149 16.09 -6.46 29.49
N SER A 150 16.64 -5.27 29.76
CA SER A 150 18.01 -4.74 29.65
C SER A 150 19.16 -5.66 29.19
N LYS A 151 19.76 -5.32 28.03
CA LYS A 151 21.24 -5.12 27.84
C LYS A 151 21.69 -4.71 26.43
N ASN A 152 20.84 -4.78 25.40
CA ASN A 152 21.27 -4.50 24.00
C ASN A 152 20.56 -3.29 23.36
N THR A 153 21.27 -2.57 22.48
CA THR A 153 20.88 -1.33 21.78
C THR A 153 19.50 -1.40 21.11
N PHE A 154 18.73 -0.32 21.23
CA PHE A 154 17.44 -0.11 20.56
C PHE A 154 17.40 1.29 19.94
N SER A 155 17.07 1.37 18.66
CA SER A 155 16.90 2.63 17.94
C SER A 155 15.47 3.15 18.10
N PHE A 156 15.33 4.44 18.38
CA PHE A 156 14.04 5.15 18.46
C PHE A 156 13.99 6.30 17.44
N GLY A 157 12.89 6.37 16.70
CA GLY A 157 12.63 7.27 15.58
C GLY A 157 11.44 6.73 14.77
N GLY A 158 10.78 7.56 13.96
CA GLY A 158 9.57 7.13 13.22
C GLY A 158 8.26 7.30 13.98
N LYS A 159 8.02 8.48 14.59
CA LYS A 159 6.71 8.84 15.16
C LYS A 159 5.72 9.40 14.14
N SER A 160 6.19 9.63 12.91
CA SER A 160 5.43 10.22 11.81
C SER A 160 5.79 9.54 10.50
N ILE A 161 4.96 9.74 9.47
CA ILE A 161 5.18 9.22 8.12
C ILE A 161 6.58 9.58 7.57
N TYR A 162 7.12 10.72 8.00
CA TYR A 162 8.46 11.16 7.62
C TYR A 162 9.54 10.19 8.09
N GLY A 163 9.51 9.76 9.36
CA GLY A 163 10.51 8.83 9.88
C GLY A 163 10.19 7.35 9.67
N THR A 164 8.92 6.98 9.47
CA THR A 164 8.54 5.57 9.27
C THR A 164 8.66 5.10 7.83
N LEU A 165 8.37 5.99 6.87
CA LEU A 165 8.24 5.61 5.46
C LEU A 165 9.14 6.44 4.56
N ILE A 166 9.08 7.77 4.66
CA ILE A 166 9.75 8.66 3.70
C ILE A 166 11.27 8.62 3.86
N ASP A 167 11.78 8.84 5.07
CA ASP A 167 13.21 8.86 5.37
C ASP A 167 13.85 7.51 5.04
N ALA A 168 13.21 6.43 5.47
CA ALA A 168 13.67 5.07 5.18
C ALA A 168 13.65 4.74 3.67
N ALA A 169 12.69 5.25 2.89
CA ALA A 169 12.67 5.09 1.44
C ALA A 169 13.78 5.92 0.75
N CYS A 170 13.95 7.18 1.16
CA CYS A 170 14.98 8.08 0.67
C CYS A 170 16.40 7.54 0.95
N GLU A 171 16.66 7.06 2.17
CA GLU A 171 17.96 6.52 2.58
C GLU A 171 18.28 5.21 1.83
N ARG A 172 17.32 4.27 1.79
CA ARG A 172 17.52 2.93 1.23
C ARG A 172 17.73 2.94 -0.27
N TYR A 173 16.88 3.66 -1.00
CA TYR A 173 16.86 3.65 -2.46
C TYR A 173 17.50 4.88 -3.09
N LYS A 174 18.03 5.80 -2.26
CA LYS A 174 18.54 7.12 -2.69
C LYS A 174 17.50 7.91 -3.47
N TRP A 175 16.23 7.68 -3.15
CA TRP A 175 15.12 8.36 -3.78
C TRP A 175 15.01 9.78 -3.25
N THR A 176 14.55 10.67 -4.12
CA THR A 176 14.25 12.03 -3.70
C THR A 176 12.92 12.03 -2.93
N PHE A 177 12.81 12.96 -1.99
CA PHE A 177 11.54 13.22 -1.30
C PHE A 177 10.37 13.40 -2.28
N ASP A 178 10.63 14.10 -3.39
CA ASP A 178 9.63 14.37 -4.42
C ASP A 178 9.14 13.10 -5.11
N TYR A 179 10.06 12.20 -5.45
CA TYR A 179 9.73 10.91 -6.05
C TYR A 179 8.86 10.05 -5.12
N VAL A 180 9.27 9.92 -3.85
CA VAL A 180 8.54 9.16 -2.83
C VAL A 180 7.12 9.70 -2.63
N LEU A 181 6.95 11.02 -2.70
CA LEU A 181 5.68 11.66 -2.41
C LEU A 181 4.74 11.69 -3.63
N TRP A 182 5.26 11.87 -4.83
CA TRP A 182 4.44 12.21 -6.01
C TRP A 182 4.54 11.27 -7.19
N GLU A 183 5.59 10.48 -7.32
CA GLU A 183 5.87 9.71 -8.55
C GLU A 183 5.57 8.21 -8.39
N ILE A 184 5.75 7.65 -7.20
CA ILE A 184 5.39 6.25 -6.90
C ILE A 184 4.02 6.16 -6.24
N SER A 185 3.23 5.14 -6.61
CA SER A 185 1.97 4.88 -5.91
C SER A 185 2.20 4.47 -4.46
N TYR A 186 1.25 4.81 -3.60
CA TYR A 186 1.32 4.51 -2.18
C TYR A 186 1.37 3.00 -1.91
N THR A 187 0.64 2.21 -2.68
CA THR A 187 0.64 0.75 -2.56
C THR A 187 2.02 0.17 -2.87
N ASN A 188 2.65 0.57 -3.98
CA ASN A 188 3.99 0.10 -4.32
C ASN A 188 5.04 0.54 -3.29
N LEU A 189 4.97 1.80 -2.83
CA LEU A 189 5.83 2.28 -1.76
C LEU A 189 5.69 1.46 -0.48
N MET A 190 4.45 1.19 -0.04
CA MET A 190 4.18 0.40 1.14
C MET A 190 4.69 -1.04 1.03
N LEU A 191 4.48 -1.68 -0.12
CA LEU A 191 4.98 -3.04 -0.36
C LEU A 191 6.51 -3.09 -0.27
N LEU A 192 7.23 -2.20 -0.95
CA LEU A 192 8.70 -2.15 -0.90
C LEU A 192 9.26 -1.92 0.50
N MET A 193 8.56 -1.11 1.29
CA MET A 193 8.99 -0.76 2.65
C MET A 193 8.70 -1.85 3.66
N LYS A 194 7.60 -2.58 3.48
CA LYS A 194 7.23 -3.69 4.36
C LYS A 194 7.98 -4.98 4.01
N ASP A 195 8.21 -5.26 2.74
CA ASP A 195 8.93 -6.45 2.23
C ASP A 195 10.46 -6.25 2.25
N LYS A 196 10.97 -5.49 3.23
CA LYS A 196 12.40 -5.28 3.36
C LYS A 196 13.03 -6.48 4.07
N VAL A 197 14.08 -7.05 3.50
CA VAL A 197 14.86 -8.10 4.15
C VAL A 197 15.58 -7.52 5.38
N THR A 198 15.19 -7.95 6.57
CA THR A 198 15.87 -7.62 7.84
C THR A 198 16.46 -8.87 8.45
N SER A 199 17.78 -8.94 8.55
CA SER A 199 18.46 -10.03 9.23
C SER A 199 18.58 -9.74 10.72
N LEU A 200 18.00 -10.59 11.55
CA LEU A 200 18.19 -10.56 13.00
C LEU A 200 19.09 -11.74 13.38
N TYR A 201 20.19 -11.43 14.06
CA TYR A 201 21.02 -12.47 14.67
C TYR A 201 20.35 -12.92 15.96
N LEU A 202 19.95 -14.19 16.00
CA LEU A 202 19.43 -14.84 17.19
C LEU A 202 20.52 -15.72 17.78
N THR A 203 20.62 -15.71 19.11
CA THR A 203 21.47 -16.66 19.84
C THR A 203 20.79 -18.03 19.93
N ASP A 204 21.56 -19.09 20.19
CA ASP A 204 21.05 -20.46 20.31
C ASP A 204 19.99 -20.60 21.41
N GLU A 205 20.10 -19.83 22.49
CA GLU A 205 19.12 -19.81 23.57
C GLU A 205 17.82 -19.11 23.16
N GLU A 206 17.91 -18.03 22.37
CA GLU A 206 16.74 -17.32 21.83
C GLU A 206 16.01 -18.18 20.79
N MET A 207 16.75 -18.89 19.92
CA MET A 207 16.17 -19.84 18.95
C MET A 207 15.41 -20.99 19.64
N LYS A 208 15.98 -21.54 20.73
CA LYS A 208 15.33 -22.60 21.51
C LYS A 208 14.03 -22.15 22.19
N LYS A 209 13.95 -20.89 22.64
CA LYS A 209 12.74 -20.34 23.27
C LYS A 209 11.57 -20.20 22.28
N ILE A 210 11.85 -19.87 21.02
CA ILE A 210 10.83 -19.59 20.00
C ILE A 210 10.49 -20.78 19.10
N HIS A 211 11.04 -21.97 19.37
CA HIS A 211 10.77 -23.22 18.64
C HIS A 211 10.88 -23.08 17.11
N ILE A 212 11.75 -22.19 16.62
CA ILE A 212 12.03 -22.11 15.18
C ILE A 212 13.00 -23.24 14.85
N ASN A 213 12.48 -24.32 14.26
CA ASN A 213 13.31 -25.27 13.55
C ASN A 213 13.68 -24.65 12.20
N ASN A 214 14.91 -24.15 12.06
CA ASN A 214 15.42 -23.75 10.75
C ASN A 214 15.42 -24.99 9.84
N ILE A 215 14.57 -24.96 8.80
CA ILE A 215 14.57 -25.94 7.71
C ILE A 215 15.63 -25.55 6.65
N SER A 216 16.29 -24.39 6.77
CA SER A 216 17.49 -24.12 5.99
C SER A 216 18.68 -24.81 6.66
N GLU A 217 19.23 -25.82 5.99
CA GLU A 217 20.45 -26.52 6.35
C GLU A 217 21.63 -25.54 6.35
N PHE A 218 21.81 -24.80 7.44
CA PHE A 218 23.07 -24.13 7.73
C PHE A 218 24.09 -25.19 8.13
N VAL A 219 24.95 -25.55 7.19
CA VAL A 219 26.11 -26.42 7.47
C VAL A 219 27.20 -25.56 8.09
N ASP A 220 27.45 -25.76 9.38
CA ASP A 220 28.59 -25.14 10.07
C ASP A 220 29.92 -25.70 9.50
N GLY A 221 30.60 -24.88 8.71
CA GLY A 221 31.88 -25.21 8.06
C GLY A 221 33.06 -25.44 9.01
N ASN A 222 32.93 -25.05 10.29
CA ASN A 222 33.96 -25.28 11.30
C ASN A 222 33.75 -26.58 12.08
N SER A 223 32.59 -27.23 11.91
CA SER A 223 32.28 -28.52 12.53
C SER A 223 32.51 -29.66 11.55
N LYS A 224 33.58 -30.43 11.77
CA LYS A 224 33.93 -31.61 10.96
C LYS A 224 32.77 -32.60 10.84
N ALA A 225 31.96 -32.75 11.89
CA ALA A 225 30.81 -33.65 11.90
C ALA A 225 29.65 -33.12 11.05
N ALA A 226 29.36 -31.81 11.11
CA ALA A 226 28.30 -31.19 10.32
C ALA A 226 28.61 -31.22 8.81
N VAL A 227 29.86 -30.93 8.44
CA VAL A 227 30.34 -30.98 7.05
C VAL A 227 30.29 -32.41 6.49
N MET A 228 30.69 -33.42 7.28
CA MET A 228 30.66 -34.82 6.83
C MET A 228 29.24 -35.35 6.62
N ASN A 229 28.28 -34.97 7.47
CA ASN A 229 26.88 -35.36 7.30
C ASN A 229 26.25 -34.72 6.05
N ALA A 230 26.58 -33.47 5.74
CA ALA A 230 26.12 -32.80 4.51
C ALA A 230 26.70 -33.46 3.25
N ILE A 231 27.98 -33.84 3.27
CA ILE A 231 28.65 -34.52 2.15
C ILE A 231 28.08 -35.93 1.92
N GLN A 232 27.75 -36.66 2.99
CA GLN A 232 27.16 -38.00 2.92
C GLN A 232 25.69 -38.01 2.45
N GLY A 233 24.94 -36.92 2.69
CA GLY A 233 23.57 -36.75 2.23
C GLY A 233 23.42 -36.36 0.76
N MET A 234 24.48 -35.88 0.11
CA MET A 234 24.47 -35.52 -1.31
C MET A 234 24.70 -36.78 -2.16
N SER A 235 23.71 -37.18 -2.96
CA SER A 235 23.89 -38.20 -4.00
C SER A 235 24.65 -37.59 -5.18
N TRP A 236 25.93 -37.88 -5.28
CA TRP A 236 26.75 -37.48 -6.42
C TRP A 236 26.42 -38.37 -7.63
N LYS A 237 25.97 -37.76 -8.72
CA LYS A 237 25.94 -38.39 -10.06
C LYS A 237 27.17 -37.96 -10.84
#